data_AF-S2JR00-F1
#
_entry.id   AF-S2JR00-F1
#
_cell.length_a   1.000
_cell.length_b   1.000
_cell.length_c   1.000
_cell.angle_alpha   90.00
_cell.angle_beta   90.00
_cell.angle_gamma   90.00
#
_symmetry.space_group_name_H-M   'P 1'
#
loop_
_entity.id
_entity.type
_entity.pdbx_description
1 polymer ?
#
loop_
_entity_poly.entity_id
_entity_poly.type
_entity_poly.pdbx_seq_one_letter_code
_entity_poly.pdbx_strand_id
1 'polypeptide(L)'
;IDSVIKDIVEVLPKHQQIINDMKKEGYQVIGYCRKSFGNTENRVLCLQRMIDVLYKRSLVDKVFVSPLSTAKQIFLKRDLKDVNHILSQLNNTHGSTVDFLKFLNNNPKICVISIDYAGFTTNCTDLKQLLRNNSSLQKVFIDQFFYENQFKYFDSAQLLNNPE
;
A
#
# COMPACT_ATOMS: atom_id res chain seq x y z
N ILE A 1 21.54 10.94 -18.58
CA ILE A 1 22.00 10.66 -17.20
C ILE A 1 21.54 11.77 -16.26
N ASP A 2 21.70 13.06 -16.64
CA ASP A 2 21.28 14.19 -15.81
C ASP A 2 19.78 14.31 -15.54
N SER A 3 18.89 13.93 -16.47
CA SER A 3 17.44 13.98 -16.23
C SER A 3 16.99 12.96 -15.16
N VAL A 4 17.46 11.72 -15.28
CA VAL A 4 17.15 10.63 -14.32
C VAL A 4 17.68 10.93 -12.92
N ILE A 5 18.86 11.56 -12.82
CA ILE A 5 19.43 11.98 -11.53
C ILE A 5 18.62 13.13 -10.94
N LYS A 6 18.21 14.12 -11.74
CA LYS A 6 17.31 15.20 -11.29
C LYS A 6 15.97 14.66 -10.80
N ASP A 7 15.38 13.72 -11.54
CA ASP A 7 14.11 13.10 -11.19
C ASP A 7 14.22 12.32 -9.86
N ILE A 8 15.30 11.56 -9.64
CA ILE A 8 15.49 10.84 -8.36
C ILE A 8 15.73 11.81 -7.20
N VAL A 9 16.58 12.83 -7.40
CA VAL A 9 16.94 13.81 -6.37
C VAL A 9 15.75 14.68 -5.99
N GLU A 10 14.81 14.92 -6.88
CA GLU A 10 13.65 15.77 -6.61
C GLU A 10 12.37 15.00 -6.26
N VAL A 11 12.06 13.90 -6.95
CA VAL A 11 10.78 13.21 -6.80
C VAL A 11 10.64 12.58 -5.41
N LEU A 12 11.69 11.93 -4.91
CA LEU A 12 11.62 11.26 -3.61
C LEU A 12 11.48 12.27 -2.46
N PRO A 13 12.28 13.35 -2.36
CA PRO A 13 12.06 14.37 -1.34
C PRO A 13 10.69 15.06 -1.44
N LYS A 14 10.21 15.37 -2.66
CA LYS A 14 8.86 15.92 -2.87
C LYS A 14 7.79 14.95 -2.35
N HIS A 15 7.91 13.66 -2.65
CA HIS A 15 7.01 12.64 -2.13
C HIS A 15 7.02 12.59 -0.60
N GLN A 16 8.21 12.54 0.02
CA GLN A 16 8.35 12.52 1.47
C GLN A 16 7.78 13.79 2.13
N GLN A 17 7.92 14.95 1.49
CA GLN A 17 7.30 16.18 1.96
C GLN A 17 5.77 16.09 1.95
N ILE A 18 5.17 15.61 0.86
CA ILE A 18 3.72 15.36 0.77
C ILE A 18 3.25 14.44 1.90
N ILE A 19 3.99 13.36 2.18
CA ILE A 19 3.66 12.45 3.28
C ILE A 19 3.73 13.16 4.63
N ASN A 20 4.77 13.95 4.88
CA ASN A 20 4.90 14.68 6.15
C ASN A 20 3.79 15.70 6.34
N ASP A 21 3.38 16.41 5.28
CA ASP A 21 2.28 17.36 5.35
C ASP A 21 0.95 16.66 5.61
N MET A 22 0.71 15.51 4.96
CA MET A 22 -0.43 14.63 5.28
C MET A 22 -0.47 14.23 6.76
N LYS A 23 0.67 13.84 7.33
CA LYS A 23 0.74 13.51 8.76
C LYS A 23 0.43 14.71 9.66
N LYS A 24 0.91 15.91 9.31
CA LYS A 24 0.58 17.15 10.05
C LYS A 24 -0.92 17.47 9.99
N GLU A 25 -1.59 17.15 8.88
CA GLU A 25 -3.03 17.25 8.73
C GLU A 25 -3.84 16.16 9.47
N GLY A 26 -3.14 15.28 10.22
CA GLY A 26 -3.75 14.23 11.04
C GLY A 26 -4.08 12.94 10.28
N TYR A 27 -3.54 12.74 9.07
CA TYR A 27 -3.65 11.45 8.40
C TYR A 27 -2.74 10.41 9.05
N GLN A 28 -3.27 9.21 9.24
CA GLN A 28 -2.45 8.02 9.43
C GLN A 28 -2.02 7.49 8.07
N VAL A 29 -0.72 7.45 7.83
CA VAL A 29 -0.16 7.02 6.55
C VAL A 29 0.29 5.57 6.70
N ILE A 30 -0.38 4.65 6.03
CA ILE A 30 -0.13 3.22 6.14
C ILE A 30 0.34 2.64 4.82
N GLY A 31 1.27 1.70 4.87
CA GLY A 31 1.70 0.88 3.76
C GLY A 31 0.84 -0.37 3.61
N TYR A 32 0.60 -0.78 2.36
CA TYR A 32 0.02 -2.07 2.03
C TYR A 32 0.89 -2.75 0.97
N CYS A 33 1.21 -4.03 1.15
CA CYS A 33 1.90 -4.81 0.13
C CYS A 33 1.30 -6.21 -0.04
N ARG A 34 1.33 -6.73 -1.27
CA ARG A 34 0.76 -8.03 -1.62
C ARG A 34 1.75 -8.89 -2.39
N LYS A 35 1.72 -10.20 -2.17
CA LYS A 35 2.38 -11.19 -3.02
C LYS A 35 1.42 -12.26 -3.55
N SER A 36 1.61 -12.62 -4.82
CA SER A 36 0.81 -13.65 -5.50
C SER A 36 1.13 -15.07 -5.02
N PHE A 37 0.22 -15.99 -5.36
CA PHE A 37 0.52 -17.42 -5.39
C PHE A 37 1.76 -17.68 -6.25
N GLY A 38 2.67 -18.55 -5.79
CA GLY A 38 3.95 -18.83 -6.45
C GLY A 38 4.97 -19.49 -5.52
N ASN A 39 6.13 -19.88 -6.06
CA ASN A 39 7.12 -20.64 -5.31
C ASN A 39 7.66 -19.85 -4.09
N THR A 40 7.85 -20.58 -2.99
CA THR A 40 7.80 -20.12 -1.60
C THR A 40 9.11 -19.56 -1.06
N GLU A 41 10.25 -19.97 -1.60
CA GLU A 41 11.57 -19.76 -0.98
C GLU A 41 11.92 -18.27 -0.78
N ASN A 42 11.45 -17.39 -1.67
CA ASN A 42 11.79 -15.96 -1.61
C ASN A 42 10.64 -15.05 -1.20
N ARG A 43 9.47 -15.58 -0.81
CA ARG A 43 8.30 -14.74 -0.50
C ARG A 43 8.55 -13.82 0.69
N VAL A 44 9.07 -14.37 1.79
CA VAL A 44 9.37 -13.62 3.01
C VAL A 44 10.36 -12.51 2.68
N LEU A 45 11.43 -12.82 1.93
CA LEU A 45 12.42 -11.84 1.50
C LEU A 45 11.82 -10.74 0.60
N CYS A 46 10.96 -11.09 -0.36
CA CYS A 46 10.28 -10.10 -1.19
C CYS A 46 9.38 -9.19 -0.37
N LEU A 47 8.54 -9.75 0.50
CA LEU A 47 7.65 -8.97 1.36
C LEU A 47 8.45 -8.08 2.31
N GLN A 48 9.53 -8.58 2.91
CA GLN A 48 10.40 -7.78 3.77
C GLN A 48 10.99 -6.60 3.01
N ARG A 49 11.50 -6.81 1.78
CA ARG A 49 11.99 -5.72 0.94
C ARG A 49 10.91 -4.69 0.63
N MET A 50 9.68 -5.13 0.36
CA MET A 50 8.54 -4.23 0.11
C MET A 50 8.20 -3.41 1.36
N ILE A 51 8.20 -4.03 2.54
CA ILE A 51 8.01 -3.35 3.83
C ILE A 51 9.10 -2.29 4.03
N ASP A 52 10.37 -2.67 3.84
CA ASP A 52 11.51 -1.76 4.02
C ASP A 52 11.45 -0.57 3.06
N VAL A 53 11.02 -0.79 1.81
CA VAL A 53 10.81 0.28 0.82
C VAL A 53 9.73 1.25 1.29
N LEU A 54 8.59 0.76 1.76
CA LEU A 54 7.49 1.61 2.24
C LEU A 54 7.92 2.49 3.41
N TYR A 55 8.70 1.95 4.37
CA TYR A 55 9.24 2.76 5.47
C TYR A 55 10.30 3.76 5.00
N LYS A 56 11.24 3.35 4.14
CA LYS A 56 12.35 4.22 3.71
C LYS A 56 11.91 5.32 2.75
N ARG A 57 11.02 5.02 1.81
CA ARG A 57 10.62 5.95 0.76
C ARG A 57 9.37 6.75 1.12
N SER A 58 8.36 6.06 1.63
CA SER A 58 7.04 6.65 1.87
C SER A 58 6.77 6.93 3.34
N LEU A 59 7.78 6.74 4.23
CA LEU A 59 7.74 7.12 5.64
C LEU A 59 6.47 6.64 6.36
N VAL A 60 5.94 5.46 6.01
CA VAL A 60 4.66 4.97 6.56
C VAL A 60 4.75 4.72 8.06
N ASP A 61 3.63 4.88 8.77
CA ASP A 61 3.51 4.65 10.21
C ASP A 61 3.28 3.18 10.53
N LYS A 62 2.62 2.45 9.62
CA LYS A 62 2.28 1.03 9.74
C LYS A 62 2.34 0.36 8.38
N VAL A 63 2.57 -0.95 8.35
CA VAL A 63 2.51 -1.74 7.11
C VAL A 63 1.66 -2.97 7.34
N PHE A 64 0.68 -3.19 6.46
CA PHE A 64 -0.10 -4.42 6.38
C PHE A 64 0.26 -5.21 5.14
N VAL A 65 0.16 -6.52 5.22
CA VAL A 65 0.64 -7.40 4.14
C VAL A 65 -0.40 -8.43 3.74
N SER A 66 -0.41 -8.77 2.46
CA SER A 66 -1.18 -9.89 1.91
C SER A 66 -0.24 -10.90 1.25
N PRO A 67 0.26 -11.89 2.00
CA PRO A 67 1.31 -12.75 1.51
C PRO A 67 0.86 -13.73 0.42
N LEU A 68 -0.43 -14.09 0.38
CA LEU A 68 -0.96 -15.13 -0.49
C LEU A 68 -2.31 -14.74 -1.08
N SER A 69 -2.32 -13.83 -2.05
CA SER A 69 -3.55 -13.47 -2.77
C SER A 69 -3.26 -13.02 -4.19
N THR A 70 -4.22 -13.11 -5.12
CA THR A 70 -4.07 -12.45 -6.43
C THR A 70 -4.40 -10.97 -6.37
N ALA A 71 -3.87 -10.17 -7.30
CA ALA A 71 -4.20 -8.75 -7.40
C ALA A 71 -5.70 -8.51 -7.69
N LYS A 72 -6.38 -9.48 -8.31
CA LYS A 72 -7.81 -9.41 -8.61
C LYS A 72 -8.70 -9.94 -7.48
N GLN A 73 -8.10 -10.58 -6.46
CA GLN A 73 -8.84 -11.18 -5.37
C GLN A 73 -9.44 -10.10 -4.47
N ILE A 74 -10.71 -10.30 -4.12
CA ILE A 74 -11.49 -9.45 -3.22
C ILE A 74 -10.77 -9.34 -1.87
N PHE A 75 -10.63 -8.13 -1.31
CA PHE A 75 -9.93 -7.87 -0.04
C PHE A 75 -10.44 -8.75 1.10
N LEU A 76 -11.77 -8.88 1.25
CA LEU A 76 -12.41 -9.73 2.27
C LEU A 76 -12.10 -11.22 2.11
N LYS A 77 -11.64 -11.64 0.92
CA LYS A 77 -11.26 -13.03 0.63
C LYS A 77 -9.76 -13.25 0.68
N ARG A 78 -8.94 -12.24 0.95
CA ARG A 78 -7.48 -12.38 1.04
C ARG A 78 -7.10 -12.94 2.40
N ASP A 79 -6.08 -13.79 2.41
CA ASP A 79 -5.42 -14.27 3.63
C ASP A 79 -6.37 -14.92 4.66
N LEU A 80 -7.47 -15.52 4.20
CA LEU A 80 -8.42 -16.26 5.04
C LEU A 80 -7.85 -17.60 5.53
N LYS A 81 -6.83 -18.12 4.85
CA LYS A 81 -6.07 -19.29 5.26
C LYS A 81 -4.97 -18.86 6.23
N ASP A 82 -4.44 -19.81 7.00
CA ASP A 82 -3.36 -19.54 7.93
C ASP A 82 -2.10 -19.03 7.21
N VAL A 83 -1.84 -17.73 7.36
CA VAL A 83 -0.64 -17.03 6.87
C VAL A 83 0.34 -16.70 8.01
N ASN A 84 0.08 -17.15 9.24
CA ASN A 84 0.86 -16.79 10.43
C ASN A 84 2.31 -17.24 10.33
N HIS A 85 2.55 -18.39 9.70
CA HIS A 85 3.91 -18.89 9.43
C HIS A 85 4.74 -17.92 8.57
N ILE A 86 4.11 -17.10 7.72
CA ILE A 86 4.80 -16.07 6.92
C ILE A 86 4.91 -14.78 7.74
N LEU A 87 3.82 -14.36 8.39
CA LEU A 87 3.78 -13.11 9.16
C LEU A 87 4.80 -13.10 10.30
N SER A 88 4.99 -14.23 10.99
CA SER A 88 5.97 -14.38 12.08
C SER A 88 7.43 -14.22 11.65
N GLN A 89 7.72 -14.33 10.36
CA GLN A 89 9.07 -14.15 9.81
C GLN A 89 9.31 -12.72 9.29
N LEU A 90 8.27 -11.88 9.26
CA LEU A 90 8.35 -10.50 8.77
C LEU A 90 8.56 -9.54 9.94
N ASN A 91 9.47 -8.59 9.76
CA ASN A 91 9.72 -7.52 10.71
C ASN A 91 8.94 -6.27 10.30
N ASN A 92 8.50 -5.48 11.30
CA ASN A 92 7.80 -4.20 11.12
C ASN A 92 6.47 -4.29 10.34
N THR A 93 5.87 -5.49 10.28
CA THR A 93 4.49 -5.69 9.82
C THR A 93 3.49 -5.52 10.97
N HIS A 94 2.29 -5.03 10.66
CA HIS A 94 1.19 -4.80 11.58
C HIS A 94 0.00 -5.74 11.33
N GLY A 95 0.21 -6.76 10.50
CA GLY A 95 -0.75 -7.83 10.29
C GLY A 95 -1.10 -8.08 8.83
N SER A 96 -2.13 -8.90 8.65
CA SER A 96 -2.63 -9.36 7.36
C SER A 96 -3.61 -8.37 6.72
N THR A 97 -4.20 -8.73 5.57
CA THR A 97 -5.36 -8.00 5.03
C THR A 97 -6.54 -7.95 6.01
N VAL A 98 -6.73 -8.98 6.85
CA VAL A 98 -7.81 -8.97 7.84
C VAL A 98 -7.60 -7.86 8.87
N ASP A 99 -6.36 -7.66 9.30
CA ASP A 99 -5.98 -6.64 10.27
C ASP A 99 -6.02 -5.23 9.65
N PHE A 100 -5.64 -5.11 8.37
CA PHE A 100 -5.83 -3.89 7.58
C PHE A 100 -7.30 -3.46 7.56
N LEU A 101 -8.22 -4.37 7.25
CA LEU A 101 -9.66 -4.04 7.20
C LEU A 101 -10.21 -3.64 8.58
N LYS A 102 -9.77 -4.30 9.65
CA LYS A 102 -10.11 -3.88 11.02
C LYS A 102 -9.56 -2.49 11.33
N PHE A 103 -8.33 -2.20 10.90
CA PHE A 103 -7.69 -0.92 11.11
C PHE A 103 -8.43 0.23 10.41
N LEU A 104 -8.93 -0.01 9.19
CA LEU A 104 -9.74 0.98 8.47
C LEU A 104 -10.99 1.40 9.26
N ASN A 105 -11.66 0.47 9.93
CA ASN A 105 -12.88 0.76 10.70
C ASN A 105 -12.63 1.57 11.97
N ASN A 106 -11.42 1.50 12.53
CA ASN A 106 -11.11 2.06 13.85
C ASN A 106 -10.44 3.45 13.79
N ASN A 107 -9.98 3.89 12.62
CA ASN A 107 -9.24 5.14 12.49
C ASN A 107 -9.95 6.06 11.48
N PRO A 108 -10.09 7.36 11.78
CA PRO A 108 -10.99 8.23 11.01
C PRO A 108 -10.39 8.80 9.72
N LYS A 109 -9.06 8.85 9.58
CA LYS A 109 -8.38 9.56 8.49
C LYS A 109 -7.14 8.81 8.02
N ILE A 110 -7.26 8.08 6.91
CA ILE A 110 -6.23 7.14 6.44
C ILE A 110 -5.81 7.46 5.01
N CYS A 111 -4.50 7.42 4.80
CA CYS A 111 -3.88 7.36 3.48
C CYS A 111 -3.17 6.01 3.35
N VAL A 112 -3.53 5.21 2.34
CA VAL A 112 -2.83 3.96 2.05
C VAL A 112 -1.82 4.20 0.93
N ILE A 113 -0.62 3.63 1.07
CA ILE A 113 0.44 3.66 0.08
C ILE A 113 0.78 2.22 -0.29
N SER A 114 0.85 1.93 -1.59
CA SER A 114 1.25 0.62 -2.09
C SER A 114 2.29 0.74 -3.18
N ILE A 115 3.19 -0.25 -3.24
CA ILE A 115 4.12 -0.41 -4.36
C ILE A 115 3.34 -0.98 -5.53
N ASP A 116 3.28 -0.24 -6.63
CA ASP A 116 2.52 -0.54 -7.83
C ASP A 116 1.01 -0.81 -7.62
N TYR A 117 0.27 -0.85 -8.73
CA TYR A 117 -1.17 -1.12 -8.70
C TYR A 117 -1.48 -2.54 -8.21
N ALA A 118 -0.71 -3.53 -8.65
CA ALA A 118 -0.91 -4.92 -8.29
C ALA A 118 -0.56 -5.19 -6.82
N GLY A 119 0.30 -4.40 -6.19
CA GLY A 119 0.59 -4.46 -4.76
C GLY A 119 -0.61 -4.10 -3.90
N PHE A 120 -1.51 -3.26 -4.41
CA PHE A 120 -2.77 -2.94 -3.76
C PHE A 120 -3.91 -3.82 -4.30
N THR A 121 -4.36 -3.54 -5.52
CA THR A 121 -5.41 -4.30 -6.22
C THR A 121 -5.48 -3.88 -7.68
N THR A 122 -5.75 -4.84 -8.56
CA THR A 122 -6.18 -4.58 -9.94
C THR A 122 -7.67 -4.86 -10.15
N ASN A 123 -8.40 -5.13 -9.07
CA ASN A 123 -9.86 -5.25 -9.09
C ASN A 123 -10.50 -3.91 -8.74
N CYS A 124 -10.82 -3.10 -9.76
CA CYS A 124 -11.41 -1.79 -9.59
C CYS A 124 -12.81 -1.84 -8.94
N THR A 125 -13.59 -2.89 -9.22
CA THR A 125 -14.92 -3.07 -8.62
C THR A 125 -14.81 -3.25 -7.12
N ASP A 126 -13.90 -4.12 -6.67
CA ASP A 126 -13.67 -4.36 -5.24
C ASP A 126 -13.00 -3.18 -4.55
N LEU A 127 -12.10 -2.46 -5.25
CA LEU A 127 -11.55 -1.20 -4.74
C LEU A 127 -12.65 -0.18 -4.44
N LYS A 128 -13.58 0.04 -5.38
CA LYS A 128 -14.71 0.95 -5.16
C LYS A 128 -15.58 0.50 -3.98
N GLN A 129 -15.81 -0.80 -3.83
CA GLN A 129 -16.55 -1.33 -2.70
C GLN A 129 -15.80 -1.09 -1.37
N LEU A 130 -14.48 -1.31 -1.34
CA LEU A 130 -13.65 -1.00 -0.18
C LEU A 130 -13.76 0.48 0.21
N LEU A 131 -13.60 1.40 -0.75
CA LEU A 131 -13.67 2.85 -0.51
C LEU A 131 -15.05 3.30 -0.03
N ARG A 132 -16.14 2.75 -0.59
CA ARG A 132 -17.51 3.06 -0.14
C ARG A 132 -17.79 2.58 1.27
N ASN A 133 -17.27 1.41 1.62
CA ASN A 133 -17.49 0.80 2.93
C ASN A 133 -16.62 1.42 4.03
N ASN A 134 -15.54 2.13 3.66
CA ASN A 134 -14.56 2.68 4.59
C ASN A 134 -14.32 4.16 4.28
N SER A 135 -15.19 5.04 4.77
CA SER A 135 -15.05 6.49 4.59
C SER A 135 -13.77 7.07 5.23
N SER A 136 -13.15 6.30 6.13
CA SER A 136 -11.84 6.60 6.71
C SER A 136 -10.69 6.53 5.71
N LEU A 137 -10.79 5.64 4.71
CA LEU A 137 -9.80 5.54 3.64
C LEU A 137 -10.07 6.65 2.63
N GLN A 138 -9.33 7.74 2.78
CA GLN A 138 -9.57 8.97 2.01
C GLN A 138 -8.57 9.13 0.87
N LYS A 139 -7.35 8.63 1.00
CA LYS A 139 -6.32 8.72 -0.05
C LYS A 139 -5.67 7.38 -0.33
N VAL A 140 -5.37 7.15 -1.61
CA VAL A 140 -4.66 5.97 -2.10
C VAL A 140 -3.50 6.44 -2.95
N PHE A 141 -2.27 6.17 -2.53
CA PHE A 141 -1.06 6.52 -3.27
C PHE A 141 -0.39 5.27 -3.81
N ILE A 142 0.10 5.34 -5.04
CA ILE A 142 0.78 4.24 -5.72
C ILE A 142 2.23 4.66 -5.97
N ASP A 143 3.17 3.96 -5.34
CA ASP A 143 4.61 4.06 -5.58
C ASP A 143 4.94 3.29 -6.86
N GLN A 144 5.17 4.03 -7.95
CA GLN A 144 5.69 3.50 -9.21
C GLN A 144 7.16 3.91 -9.42
N PHE A 145 7.86 4.30 -8.36
CA PHE A 145 9.18 4.92 -8.44
C PHE A 145 10.19 4.02 -9.15
N PHE A 146 10.12 2.70 -8.93
CA PHE A 146 11.01 1.75 -9.60
C PHE A 146 10.80 1.62 -11.11
N TYR A 147 9.60 1.94 -11.62
CA TYR A 147 9.23 1.73 -13.02
C TYR A 147 9.28 3.03 -13.81
N GLU A 148 8.81 4.11 -13.20
CA GLU A 148 8.50 5.36 -13.87
C GLU A 148 9.05 6.58 -13.12
N ASN A 149 9.84 6.38 -12.05
CA ASN A 149 10.35 7.45 -11.17
C ASN A 149 9.24 8.42 -10.72
N GLN A 150 8.03 7.89 -10.47
CA GLN A 150 6.87 8.69 -10.09
C GLN A 150 6.04 8.05 -8.99
N PHE A 151 5.21 8.88 -8.37
CA PHE A 151 4.17 8.46 -7.45
C PHE A 151 2.83 8.97 -7.99
N LYS A 152 1.79 8.14 -7.92
CA LYS A 152 0.43 8.54 -8.25
C LYS A 152 -0.35 8.79 -6.97
N TYR A 153 -1.09 9.89 -6.94
CA TYR A 153 -1.81 10.35 -5.76
C TYR A 153 -3.29 10.43 -6.09
N PHE A 154 -4.11 9.66 -5.38
CA PHE A 154 -5.55 9.63 -5.64
C PHE A 154 -6.35 9.94 -4.37
N ASP A 155 -7.35 10.79 -4.51
CA ASP A 155 -8.43 10.91 -3.55
C ASP A 155 -9.46 9.81 -3.78
N SER A 156 -10.06 9.31 -2.70
CA SER A 156 -11.05 8.24 -2.79
C SER A 156 -12.31 8.71 -3.52
N ALA A 157 -12.66 9.99 -3.42
CA ALA A 157 -13.72 10.59 -4.22
C ALA A 157 -13.41 10.54 -5.73
N GLN A 158 -12.15 10.76 -6.13
CA GLN A 158 -11.74 10.65 -7.53
C GLN A 158 -11.87 9.20 -8.03
N LEU A 159 -11.36 8.24 -7.26
CA LEU A 159 -11.41 6.80 -7.60
C LEU A 159 -12.84 6.25 -7.67
N LEU A 160 -13.77 6.82 -6.89
CA LEU A 160 -15.18 6.44 -6.94
C LEU A 160 -15.87 6.95 -8.20
N ASN A 161 -15.52 8.17 -8.65
CA ASN A 161 -16.17 8.87 -9.74
C ASN A 161 -15.57 8.54 -11.12
N ASN A 162 -14.26 8.27 -11.21
CA ASN A 162 -13.57 7.98 -12.47
C ASN A 162 -12.60 6.80 -12.31
N PRO A 163 -12.82 5.67 -13.00
CA PRO A 163 -11.77 4.69 -13.22
C PRO A 163 -10.96 5.14 -14.45
N GLU A 164 -9.82 5.79 -14.23
CA GLU A 164 -8.76 5.75 -15.26
C GLU A 164 -8.20 4.34 -15.36
#